data_AF-A0A352X466-F1
#
_entry.id   AF-A0A352X466-F1
#
_cell.length_a   1.000
_cell.length_b   1.000
_cell.length_c   1.000
_cell.angle_alpha   90.00
_cell.angle_beta   90.00
_cell.angle_gamma   90.00
#
_symmetry.space_group_name_H-M   'P 1'
#
loop_
_entity.id
_entity.type
_entity.pdbx_description
1 polymer ?
#
loop_
_entity_poly.entity_id
_entity_poly.type
_entity_poly.pdbx_seq_one_letter_code
_entity_poly.pdbx_strand_id
1 'polypeptide(L)'
;MTGFLFVTDLDRTLVGDDNALKTLNQQLTDHRQKYGTKIVYATGRSLFLYRQLISQQSLLPPDALITSVGSEIYFNPNEDIFDSEWAEIIAHGWNRSQVISIAGNFSYLTHQPRSEQGLFKISYHLSDSVASVVLPQLKLALHESGLDVKLIYSGGKDLDILPQKADKGLAVEFLRQKWRIDEINTVVCGDSGNDISLFMVENLRGIIVGNAMSELREWHEANPSDIRYISTGKYAAGIIEGLQYFRFILFS
;
A
#
# COMPACT_ATOMS: atom_id res chain seq x y z
N MET A 1 20.72 -17.82 3.35
CA MET A 1 19.50 -17.00 3.25
C MET A 1 18.58 -17.38 4.38
N THR A 2 17.81 -16.43 4.89
CA THR A 2 16.82 -16.60 5.97
C THR A 2 15.45 -16.20 5.43
N GLY A 3 14.38 -16.64 6.08
CA GLY A 3 13.04 -16.15 5.76
C GLY A 3 12.95 -14.63 5.92
N PHE A 4 12.16 -14.00 5.07
CA PHE A 4 11.92 -12.55 5.12
C PHE A 4 10.44 -12.25 4.92
N LEU A 5 10.03 -11.03 5.26
CA LEU A 5 8.72 -10.50 4.98
C LEU A 5 8.75 -9.75 3.64
N PHE A 6 8.12 -10.33 2.64
CA PHE A 6 7.92 -9.72 1.33
C PHE A 6 6.58 -8.96 1.33
N VAL A 7 6.63 -7.63 1.27
CA VAL A 7 5.45 -6.78 1.13
C VAL A 7 5.46 -6.13 -0.24
N THR A 8 4.34 -6.17 -0.94
CA THR A 8 4.21 -5.49 -2.23
C THR A 8 2.83 -4.91 -2.42
N ASP A 9 2.76 -3.74 -3.04
CA ASP A 9 1.56 -3.31 -3.73
C ASP A 9 1.26 -4.24 -4.92
N LEU A 10 0.02 -4.16 -5.42
CA LEU A 10 -0.48 -5.03 -6.50
C LEU A 10 -0.46 -4.34 -7.85
N ASP A 11 -1.32 -3.35 -8.06
CA ASP A 11 -1.53 -2.72 -9.35
C ASP A 11 -0.29 -1.95 -9.76
N ARG A 12 0.23 -2.20 -10.97
CA ARG A 12 1.44 -1.55 -11.48
C ARG A 12 2.72 -1.80 -10.68
N THR A 13 2.65 -2.54 -9.57
CA THR A 13 3.82 -2.98 -8.80
C THR A 13 4.08 -4.48 -9.01
N LEU A 14 3.21 -5.35 -8.53
CA LEU A 14 3.32 -6.79 -8.74
C LEU A 14 2.69 -7.22 -10.08
N VAL A 15 1.57 -6.60 -10.45
CA VAL A 15 0.75 -6.93 -11.62
C VAL A 15 1.01 -5.93 -12.75
N GLY A 16 1.17 -6.45 -13.97
CA GLY A 16 1.40 -5.67 -15.19
C GLY A 16 2.31 -6.36 -16.21
N ASP A 17 3.04 -7.39 -15.78
CA ASP A 17 3.84 -8.28 -16.64
C ASP A 17 3.67 -9.73 -16.17
N ASP A 18 2.88 -10.51 -16.92
CA ASP A 18 2.53 -11.89 -16.56
C ASP A 18 3.73 -12.84 -16.54
N ASN A 19 4.72 -12.62 -17.40
CA ASN A 19 5.92 -13.46 -17.46
C ASN A 19 6.83 -13.19 -16.27
N ALA A 20 7.03 -11.92 -15.93
CA ALA A 20 7.78 -11.53 -14.76
C ALA A 20 7.08 -11.98 -13.46
N LEU A 21 5.75 -11.84 -13.39
CA LEU A 21 4.94 -12.31 -12.26
C LEU A 21 5.09 -13.83 -12.07
N LYS A 22 4.98 -14.61 -13.15
CA LYS A 22 5.18 -16.06 -13.10
C LYS A 22 6.56 -16.43 -12.57
N THR A 23 7.59 -15.72 -13.02
CA THR A 23 8.98 -15.94 -12.59
C THR A 23 9.15 -15.63 -11.11
N LEU A 24 8.65 -14.48 -10.66
CA LEU A 24 8.70 -14.07 -9.25
C LEU A 24 7.92 -15.05 -8.36
N ASN A 25 6.74 -15.51 -8.80
CA ASN A 25 5.94 -16.49 -8.06
C ASN A 25 6.70 -17.80 -7.84
N GLN A 26 7.43 -18.29 -8.85
CA GLN A 26 8.24 -19.49 -8.70
C GLN A 26 9.34 -19.27 -7.65
N GLN A 27 10.09 -18.17 -7.76
CA GLN A 27 11.16 -17.82 -6.83
C GLN A 27 10.66 -17.65 -5.38
N LEU A 28 9.54 -16.95 -5.19
CA LEU A 28 8.93 -16.78 -3.87
C LEU A 28 8.35 -18.08 -3.31
N THR A 29 7.80 -18.96 -4.16
CA THR A 29 7.31 -20.27 -3.74
C THR A 29 8.45 -21.13 -3.20
N ASP A 30 9.55 -21.22 -3.95
CA ASP A 30 10.73 -21.99 -3.55
C ASP A 30 11.35 -21.41 -2.26
N HIS A 31 11.45 -20.08 -2.16
CA HIS A 31 12.00 -19.42 -0.99
C HIS A 31 11.09 -19.56 0.25
N ARG A 32 9.77 -19.48 0.08
CA ARG A 32 8.77 -19.73 1.13
C ARG A 32 8.89 -21.16 1.65
N GLN A 33 8.96 -22.16 0.77
CA GLN A 33 9.08 -23.56 1.18
C GLN A 33 10.40 -23.84 1.91
N LYS A 34 11.51 -23.24 1.46
CA LYS A 34 12.83 -23.50 2.02
C LYS A 34 13.15 -22.72 3.30
N TYR A 35 12.72 -21.47 3.38
CA TYR A 35 13.14 -20.54 4.44
C TYR A 35 11.99 -19.91 5.23
N GLY A 36 10.73 -20.15 4.85
CA GLY A 36 9.57 -19.61 5.55
C GLY A 36 9.27 -18.14 5.25
N THR A 37 9.63 -17.63 4.06
CA THR A 37 9.26 -16.27 3.63
C THR A 37 7.75 -16.07 3.65
N LYS A 38 7.34 -14.95 4.26
CA LYS A 38 5.95 -14.50 4.30
C LYS A 38 5.67 -13.50 3.19
N ILE A 39 4.48 -13.59 2.62
CA ILE A 39 4.01 -12.71 1.54
C ILE A 39 2.85 -11.87 2.07
N VAL A 40 2.96 -10.55 1.93
CA VAL A 40 1.89 -9.60 2.25
C VAL A 40 1.59 -8.76 1.02
N TYR A 41 0.32 -8.66 0.69
CA TYR A 41 -0.15 -7.74 -0.34
C TYR A 41 -0.70 -6.49 0.33
N ALA A 42 -0.18 -5.32 -0.03
CA ALA A 42 -0.58 -4.02 0.51
C ALA A 42 -1.16 -3.13 -0.58
N THR A 43 -2.48 -3.21 -0.77
CA THR A 43 -3.17 -2.63 -1.94
C THR A 43 -4.12 -1.51 -1.56
N GLY A 44 -4.35 -0.58 -2.50
CA GLY A 44 -5.44 0.39 -2.42
C GLY A 44 -6.82 -0.20 -2.64
N ARG A 45 -6.90 -1.38 -3.29
CA ARG A 45 -8.16 -2.11 -3.53
C ARG A 45 -8.85 -2.46 -2.21
N SER A 46 -10.18 -2.42 -2.21
CA SER A 46 -10.98 -3.08 -1.18
C SER A 46 -10.87 -4.61 -1.28
N LEU A 47 -11.34 -5.33 -0.24
CA LEU A 47 -11.41 -6.79 -0.27
C LEU A 47 -12.19 -7.32 -1.49
N PHE A 48 -13.30 -6.65 -1.83
CA PHE A 48 -14.09 -6.99 -3.01
C PHE A 48 -13.29 -6.89 -4.31
N LEU A 49 -12.58 -5.76 -4.50
CA LEU A 49 -11.79 -5.52 -5.71
C LEU A 49 -10.53 -6.39 -5.77
N TYR A 50 -9.96 -6.74 -4.61
CA TYR A 50 -8.90 -7.73 -4.52
C TYR A 50 -9.38 -9.12 -4.97
N ARG A 51 -10.56 -9.56 -4.50
CA ARG A 51 -11.15 -10.84 -4.93
C ARG A 51 -11.42 -10.89 -6.43
N GLN A 52 -11.82 -9.77 -7.04
CA GLN A 52 -11.94 -9.68 -8.48
C GLN A 52 -10.58 -9.82 -9.18
N LEU A 53 -9.52 -9.19 -8.66
CA LEU A 53 -8.18 -9.29 -9.24
C LEU A 53 -7.67 -10.74 -9.25
N ILE A 54 -7.77 -11.45 -8.12
CA ILE A 54 -7.24 -12.83 -8.01
C ILE A 54 -8.03 -13.86 -8.83
N SER A 55 -9.24 -13.51 -9.30
CA SER A 55 -9.96 -14.34 -10.27
C SER A 55 -9.36 -14.26 -11.69
N GLN A 56 -8.55 -13.24 -11.96
CA GLN A 56 -7.94 -12.96 -13.26
C GLN A 56 -6.42 -13.14 -13.25
N GLN A 57 -5.80 -13.01 -12.08
CA GLN A 57 -4.36 -13.04 -11.89
C GLN A 57 -3.95 -14.24 -11.05
N SER A 58 -2.86 -14.92 -11.45
CA SER A 58 -2.32 -16.05 -10.71
C SER A 58 -1.43 -15.59 -9.55
N LEU A 59 -2.00 -14.92 -8.55
CA LEU A 59 -1.27 -14.50 -7.36
C LEU A 59 -1.07 -15.67 -6.38
N LEU A 60 0.05 -15.66 -5.64
CA LEU A 60 0.25 -16.59 -4.53
C LEU A 60 -0.72 -16.25 -3.39
N PRO A 61 -1.16 -17.24 -2.59
CA PRO A 61 -1.91 -16.95 -1.38
C PRO A 61 -1.02 -16.14 -0.42
N PRO A 62 -1.49 -14.96 0.04
CA PRO A 62 -0.74 -14.16 0.99
C PRO A 62 -0.87 -14.71 2.42
N ASP A 63 0.13 -14.44 3.25
CA ASP A 63 0.10 -14.65 4.71
C ASP A 63 -0.74 -13.58 5.42
N ALA A 64 -0.82 -12.38 4.86
CA ALA A 64 -1.80 -11.35 5.22
C ALA A 64 -2.08 -10.44 4.03
N LEU A 65 -3.29 -9.90 3.98
CA LEU A 65 -3.73 -8.94 2.99
C LEU A 65 -4.06 -7.62 3.69
N ILE A 66 -3.33 -6.57 3.34
CA ILE A 66 -3.63 -5.19 3.71
C ILE A 66 -4.40 -4.57 2.54
N THR A 67 -5.66 -4.19 2.76
CA THR A 67 -6.52 -3.56 1.75
C THR A 67 -6.82 -2.12 2.10
N SER A 68 -7.51 -1.42 1.20
CA SER A 68 -8.06 -0.09 1.45
C SER A 68 -6.98 0.86 1.96
N VAL A 69 -5.79 0.79 1.36
CA VAL A 69 -4.61 1.62 1.70
C VAL A 69 -4.21 1.50 3.17
N GLY A 70 -4.30 0.29 3.75
CA GLY A 70 -3.90 0.08 5.14
C GLY A 70 -5.02 0.18 6.16
N SER A 71 -6.24 0.47 5.74
CA SER A 71 -7.35 0.62 6.69
C SER A 71 -7.92 -0.72 7.18
N GLU A 72 -7.57 -1.83 6.54
CA GLU A 72 -8.08 -3.16 6.87
C GLU A 72 -6.96 -4.21 6.66
N ILE A 73 -6.88 -5.19 7.57
CA ILE A 73 -5.90 -6.28 7.52
C ILE A 73 -6.64 -7.62 7.64
N TYR A 74 -6.48 -8.50 6.66
CA TYR A 74 -7.11 -9.83 6.63
C TYR A 74 -6.04 -10.92 6.70
N PHE A 75 -6.21 -11.89 7.60
CA PHE A 75 -5.41 -13.13 7.61
C PHE A 75 -6.02 -14.25 6.78
N ASN A 76 -7.32 -14.16 6.46
CA ASN A 76 -8.00 -15.02 5.51
C ASN A 76 -8.78 -14.16 4.49
N PRO A 77 -8.24 -13.92 3.29
CA PRO A 77 -8.92 -13.12 2.27
C PRO A 77 -10.26 -13.70 1.78
N ASN A 78 -10.61 -14.95 2.11
CA ASN A 78 -11.90 -15.56 1.79
C ASN A 78 -13.01 -15.19 2.78
N GLU A 79 -12.65 -14.64 3.93
CA GLU A 79 -13.58 -14.18 4.96
C GLU A 79 -13.61 -12.65 4.97
N ASP A 80 -14.78 -12.07 5.21
CA ASP A 80 -14.94 -10.62 5.38
C ASP A 80 -14.78 -10.25 6.86
N ILE A 81 -13.63 -10.65 7.42
CA ILE A 81 -13.27 -10.46 8.82
C ILE A 81 -11.83 -9.94 8.86
N PHE A 82 -11.70 -8.62 9.04
CA PHE A 82 -10.40 -7.99 9.27
C PHE A 82 -10.02 -7.99 10.75
N ASP A 83 -8.72 -7.85 11.03
CA ASP A 83 -8.13 -7.90 12.36
C ASP A 83 -8.70 -6.82 13.28
N SER A 84 -9.28 -7.25 14.40
CA SER A 84 -9.98 -6.36 15.34
C SER A 84 -9.03 -5.47 16.14
N GLU A 85 -7.82 -5.93 16.41
CA GLU A 85 -6.80 -5.16 17.13
C GLU A 85 -6.35 -3.96 16.28
N TRP A 86 -6.06 -4.19 15.00
CA TRP A 86 -5.78 -3.12 14.05
C TRP A 86 -6.95 -2.14 13.92
N ALA A 87 -8.18 -2.66 13.81
CA ALA A 87 -9.39 -1.85 13.71
C ALA A 87 -9.56 -0.90 14.91
N GLU A 88 -9.31 -1.40 16.13
CA GLU A 88 -9.38 -0.60 17.35
C GLU A 88 -8.33 0.52 17.37
N ILE A 89 -7.10 0.22 16.94
CA ILE A 89 -6.00 1.20 16.87
C ILE A 89 -6.38 2.37 15.95
N ILE A 90 -6.91 2.08 14.75
CA ILE A 90 -7.20 3.10 13.75
C ILE A 90 -8.53 3.80 13.96
N ALA A 91 -9.47 3.23 14.72
CA ALA A 91 -10.76 3.85 15.00
C ALA A 91 -10.64 5.12 15.86
N HIS A 92 -9.55 5.26 16.61
CA HIS A 92 -9.37 6.39 17.52
C HIS A 92 -9.35 7.74 16.77
N GLY A 93 -10.31 8.62 17.10
CA GLY A 93 -10.43 9.95 16.50
C GLY A 93 -11.09 9.96 15.11
N TRP A 94 -11.51 8.80 14.58
CA TRP A 94 -12.16 8.71 13.29
C TRP A 94 -13.67 9.00 13.39
N ASN A 95 -14.15 9.96 12.61
CA ASN A 95 -15.59 10.23 12.43
C ASN A 95 -15.95 10.29 10.95
N ARG A 96 -16.30 9.12 10.39
CA ARG A 96 -16.63 8.96 8.96
C ARG A 96 -17.73 9.93 8.48
N SER A 97 -18.81 10.07 9.25
CA SER A 97 -19.93 10.96 8.87
C SER A 97 -19.52 12.41 8.79
N GLN A 98 -18.71 12.88 9.73
CA GLN A 98 -18.24 14.27 9.75
C GLN A 98 -17.25 14.54 8.62
N VAL A 99 -16.36 13.60 8.32
CA VAL A 99 -15.46 13.68 7.16
C VAL A 99 -16.25 13.82 5.86
N ILE A 100 -17.27 12.98 5.64
CA ILE A 100 -18.13 13.06 4.44
C ILE A 100 -18.86 14.40 4.38
N SER A 101 -19.40 14.87 5.51
CA SER A 101 -20.10 16.15 5.56
C SER A 101 -19.19 17.32 5.18
N ILE A 102 -17.93 17.32 5.62
CA ILE A 102 -16.96 18.38 5.32
C ILE A 102 -16.50 18.27 3.86
N ALA A 103 -16.11 17.08 3.42
CA ALA A 103 -15.67 16.83 2.05
C ALA A 103 -16.79 17.13 1.02
N GLY A 104 -18.05 16.93 1.39
CA GLY A 104 -19.22 17.27 0.57
C GLY A 104 -19.35 18.77 0.23
N ASN A 105 -18.65 19.66 0.93
CA ASN A 105 -18.61 21.09 0.61
C ASN A 105 -17.62 21.43 -0.51
N PHE A 106 -16.82 20.47 -0.97
CA PHE A 106 -15.83 20.67 -2.03
C PHE A 106 -16.36 20.15 -3.37
N SER A 107 -16.80 21.06 -4.25
CA SER A 107 -17.40 20.73 -5.56
C SER A 107 -16.47 19.99 -6.52
N TYR A 108 -15.16 20.02 -6.29
CA TYR A 108 -14.16 19.31 -7.10
C TYR A 108 -14.02 17.83 -6.72
N LEU A 109 -14.57 17.41 -5.58
CA LEU A 109 -14.51 16.03 -5.11
C LEU A 109 -15.71 15.25 -5.63
N THR A 110 -15.43 14.20 -6.41
CA THR A 110 -16.46 13.26 -6.88
C THR A 110 -16.30 11.95 -6.14
N HIS A 111 -17.35 11.43 -5.51
CA HIS A 111 -17.28 10.13 -4.84
C HIS A 111 -16.84 9.02 -5.80
N GLN A 112 -15.90 8.18 -5.35
CA GLN A 112 -15.61 6.92 -6.02
C GLN A 112 -16.75 5.90 -5.78
N PRO A 113 -16.86 4.84 -6.62
CA PRO A 113 -17.88 3.81 -6.46
C PRO A 113 -17.93 3.20 -5.07
N ARG A 114 -19.09 2.61 -4.70
CA ARG A 114 -19.27 1.98 -3.37
C ARG A 114 -18.23 0.91 -3.05
N SER A 115 -17.70 0.23 -4.07
CA SER A 115 -16.63 -0.78 -3.92
C SER A 115 -15.31 -0.21 -3.44
N GLU A 116 -15.10 1.10 -3.51
CA GLU A 116 -13.88 1.79 -3.06
C GLU A 116 -14.02 2.42 -1.67
N GLN A 117 -15.24 2.42 -1.13
CA GLN A 117 -15.55 2.98 0.19
C GLN A 117 -15.42 1.91 1.27
N GLY A 118 -14.92 2.28 2.44
CA GLY A 118 -14.78 1.39 3.59
C GLY A 118 -15.25 2.03 4.89
N LEU A 119 -15.15 1.27 5.98
CA LEU A 119 -15.44 1.77 7.33
C LEU A 119 -14.43 2.87 7.75
N PHE A 120 -13.17 2.66 7.40
CA PHE A 120 -12.03 3.52 7.72
C PHE A 120 -11.41 4.17 6.46
N LYS A 121 -12.17 4.24 5.35
CA LYS A 121 -11.73 4.83 4.09
C LYS A 121 -12.88 5.53 3.39
N ILE A 122 -12.64 6.77 2.96
CA ILE A 122 -13.53 7.52 2.08
C ILE A 122 -12.74 7.96 0.86
N SER A 123 -13.21 7.59 -0.31
CA SER A 123 -12.48 7.80 -1.57
C SER A 123 -13.22 8.75 -2.50
N TYR A 124 -12.46 9.68 -3.07
CA TYR A 124 -12.90 10.65 -4.07
C TYR A 124 -11.99 10.60 -5.30
N HIS A 125 -12.52 11.05 -6.44
CA HIS A 125 -11.72 11.52 -7.55
C HIS A 125 -11.57 13.04 -7.42
N LEU A 126 -10.34 13.51 -7.61
CA LEU A 126 -9.91 14.90 -7.60
C LEU A 126 -8.92 15.09 -8.75
N SER A 127 -9.20 15.98 -9.70
CA SER A 127 -8.29 16.22 -10.83
C SER A 127 -6.98 16.85 -10.37
N ASP A 128 -5.87 16.39 -10.94
CA ASP A 128 -4.53 16.93 -10.70
C ASP A 128 -4.41 18.44 -10.88
N SER A 129 -5.11 19.00 -11.88
CA SER A 129 -5.10 20.43 -12.18
C SER A 129 -5.58 21.33 -11.03
N VAL A 130 -6.34 20.78 -10.08
CA VAL A 130 -6.87 21.51 -8.92
C VAL A 130 -6.39 20.95 -7.58
N ALA A 131 -5.68 19.81 -7.58
CA ALA A 131 -5.30 19.09 -6.37
C ALA A 131 -4.44 19.94 -5.42
N SER A 132 -3.48 20.69 -5.96
CA SER A 132 -2.57 21.56 -5.19
C SER A 132 -3.29 22.68 -4.42
N VAL A 133 -4.50 23.06 -4.87
CA VAL A 133 -5.35 24.07 -4.22
C VAL A 133 -6.34 23.43 -3.25
N VAL A 134 -6.97 22.33 -3.67
CA VAL A 134 -8.06 21.69 -2.91
C VAL A 134 -7.53 20.92 -1.70
N LEU A 135 -6.41 20.20 -1.81
CA LEU A 135 -5.89 19.36 -0.72
C LEU A 135 -5.53 20.17 0.54
N PRO A 136 -4.81 21.31 0.47
CA PRO A 136 -4.53 22.12 1.66
C PRO A 136 -5.80 22.67 2.32
N GLN A 137 -6.78 23.11 1.52
CA GLN A 137 -8.06 23.64 2.03
C GLN A 137 -8.89 22.56 2.72
N LEU A 138 -8.99 21.38 2.10
CA LEU A 138 -9.67 20.23 2.69
C LEU A 138 -9.02 19.82 4.02
N LYS A 139 -7.68 19.72 4.04
CA LYS A 139 -6.92 19.38 5.24
C LYS A 139 -7.19 20.38 6.38
N LEU A 140 -7.19 21.69 6.06
CA LEU A 140 -7.49 22.74 7.03
C LEU A 140 -8.91 22.62 7.57
N ALA A 141 -9.91 22.46 6.70
CA ALA A 141 -11.32 22.36 7.11
C ALA A 141 -11.59 21.14 8.02
N LEU A 142 -10.93 20.01 7.74
CA LEU A 142 -11.00 18.80 8.57
C LEU A 142 -10.36 19.05 9.95
N HIS A 143 -9.17 19.65 9.97
CA HIS A 143 -8.45 19.98 11.20
C HIS A 143 -9.21 20.98 12.08
N GLU A 144 -9.76 22.06 11.50
CA GLU A 144 -10.59 23.05 12.21
C GLU A 144 -11.86 22.44 12.80
N SER A 145 -12.31 21.32 12.25
CA SER A 145 -13.45 20.55 12.77
C SER A 145 -13.06 19.50 13.83
N GLY A 146 -11.79 19.51 14.27
CA GLY A 146 -11.26 18.59 15.28
C GLY A 146 -10.95 17.19 14.76
N LEU A 147 -10.87 17.00 13.43
CA LEU A 147 -10.56 15.72 12.82
C LEU A 147 -9.09 15.66 12.42
N ASP A 148 -8.37 14.70 13.01
CA ASP A 148 -7.02 14.35 12.60
C ASP A 148 -7.09 13.14 11.66
N VAL A 149 -6.88 13.40 10.37
CA VAL A 149 -7.05 12.43 9.29
C VAL A 149 -5.91 12.54 8.29
N LYS A 150 -5.65 11.43 7.61
CA LYS A 150 -4.66 11.36 6.54
C LYS A 150 -5.33 11.56 5.18
N LEU A 151 -4.75 12.41 4.36
CA LEU A 151 -5.09 12.55 2.94
C LEU A 151 -4.00 11.87 2.12
N ILE A 152 -4.38 10.85 1.35
CA ILE A 152 -3.51 10.14 0.43
C ILE A 152 -3.98 10.45 -0.98
N TYR A 153 -3.15 11.15 -1.75
CA TYR A 153 -3.41 11.46 -3.14
C TYR A 153 -2.46 10.66 -4.02
N SER A 154 -3.00 9.96 -5.02
CA SER A 154 -2.24 9.07 -5.88
C SER A 154 -2.80 9.03 -7.29
N GLY A 155 -1.97 8.66 -8.26
CA GLY A 155 -2.43 8.43 -9.63
C GLY A 155 -2.85 9.69 -10.39
N GLY A 156 -2.53 10.89 -9.87
CA GLY A 156 -3.00 12.17 -10.41
C GLY A 156 -4.53 12.32 -10.43
N LYS A 157 -5.24 11.54 -9.61
CA LYS A 157 -6.71 11.52 -9.63
C LYS A 157 -7.35 11.06 -8.32
N ASP A 158 -6.78 10.07 -7.65
CA ASP A 158 -7.48 9.40 -6.56
C ASP A 158 -7.08 10.01 -5.22
N LEU A 159 -8.07 10.37 -4.42
CA LEU A 159 -7.93 10.91 -3.08
C LEU A 159 -8.60 9.97 -2.09
N ASP A 160 -7.83 9.43 -1.16
CA ASP A 160 -8.29 8.64 -0.03
C ASP A 160 -8.15 9.44 1.26
N ILE A 161 -9.23 9.47 2.05
CA ILE A 161 -9.26 10.03 3.40
C ILE A 161 -9.35 8.87 4.38
N LEU A 162 -8.34 8.77 5.25
CA LEU A 162 -8.18 7.69 6.22
C LEU A 162 -8.04 8.25 7.65
N PRO A 163 -8.27 7.43 8.70
CA PRO A 163 -7.79 7.76 10.03
C PRO A 163 -6.29 8.09 10.02
N GLN A 164 -5.85 8.99 10.90
CA GLN A 164 -4.44 9.39 10.95
C GLN A 164 -3.46 8.21 11.16
N LYS A 165 -3.90 7.19 11.91
CA LYS A 165 -3.12 5.98 12.20
C LYS A 165 -3.22 4.89 11.13
N ALA A 166 -3.94 5.13 10.04
CA ALA A 166 -4.07 4.20 8.93
C ALA A 166 -3.23 4.68 7.74
N ASP A 167 -2.35 3.79 7.26
CA ASP A 167 -1.77 3.78 5.92
C ASP A 167 -1.10 2.41 5.70
N LYS A 168 -0.56 2.15 4.51
CA LYS A 168 0.11 0.88 4.20
C LYS A 168 1.34 0.65 5.09
N GLY A 169 2.14 1.67 5.35
CA GLY A 169 3.36 1.60 6.17
C GLY A 169 3.08 1.20 7.63
N LEU A 170 2.13 1.87 8.28
CA LEU A 170 1.71 1.59 9.65
C LEU A 170 1.07 0.20 9.78
N ALA A 171 0.30 -0.23 8.78
CA ALA A 171 -0.24 -1.59 8.74
C ALA A 171 0.87 -2.66 8.60
N VAL A 172 1.90 -2.39 7.81
CA VAL A 172 3.09 -3.26 7.71
C VAL A 172 3.85 -3.31 9.03
N GLU A 173 4.06 -2.16 9.68
CA GLU A 173 4.75 -2.09 10.96
C GLU A 173 4.00 -2.86 12.05
N PHE A 174 2.67 -2.74 12.08
CA PHE A 174 1.80 -3.55 12.95
C PHE A 174 2.00 -5.06 12.70
N LEU A 175 1.97 -5.52 11.44
CA LEU A 175 2.19 -6.92 11.10
C LEU A 175 3.58 -7.41 11.49
N ARG A 176 4.62 -6.60 11.25
CA ARG A 176 6.00 -6.91 11.63
C ARG A 176 6.13 -7.16 13.12
N GLN A 177 5.57 -6.26 13.94
CA GLN A 177 5.59 -6.39 15.40
C GLN A 177 4.79 -7.63 15.85
N LYS A 178 3.61 -7.85 15.27
CA LYS A 178 2.76 -9.02 15.57
C LYS A 178 3.45 -10.35 15.25
N TRP A 179 4.23 -10.40 14.17
CA TRP A 179 4.97 -11.59 13.74
C TRP A 179 6.42 -11.64 14.23
N ARG A 180 6.90 -10.61 14.93
CA ARG A 180 8.28 -10.49 15.43
C ARG A 180 9.32 -10.65 14.31
N ILE A 181 9.13 -9.94 13.20
CA ILE A 181 10.04 -9.94 12.05
C ILE A 181 10.84 -8.65 12.03
N ASP A 182 12.17 -8.75 12.07
CA ASP A 182 13.10 -7.61 12.07
C ASP A 182 13.07 -6.79 10.76
N GLU A 183 13.51 -5.54 10.85
CA GLU A 183 13.46 -4.54 9.77
C GLU A 183 14.34 -5.02 8.61
N ILE A 184 15.53 -5.53 8.95
CA ILE A 184 16.52 -6.04 8.00
C ILE A 184 16.01 -7.26 7.20
N ASN A 185 15.03 -7.97 7.75
CA ASN A 185 14.37 -9.12 7.13
C ASN A 185 13.03 -8.73 6.49
N THR A 186 12.80 -7.44 6.21
CA THR A 186 11.59 -6.97 5.55
C THR A 186 11.93 -6.14 4.32
N VAL A 187 11.15 -6.35 3.26
CA VAL A 187 11.24 -5.56 2.02
C VAL A 187 9.84 -5.13 1.57
N VAL A 188 9.73 -3.87 1.15
CA VAL A 188 8.49 -3.27 0.65
C VAL A 188 8.67 -2.87 -0.82
N CYS A 189 7.61 -3.05 -1.62
CA CYS A 189 7.60 -2.70 -3.04
C CYS A 189 6.38 -1.83 -3.37
N GLY A 190 6.55 -0.80 -4.19
CA GLY A 190 5.46 0.12 -4.59
C GLY A 190 5.78 0.95 -5.83
N ASP A 191 4.76 1.64 -6.35
CA ASP A 191 4.84 2.44 -7.57
C ASP A 191 4.22 3.85 -7.47
N SER A 192 3.34 4.12 -6.49
CA SER A 192 2.53 5.35 -6.49
C SER A 192 2.47 6.08 -5.14
N GLY A 193 1.73 7.19 -5.10
CA GLY A 193 1.61 8.04 -3.90
C GLY A 193 1.07 7.31 -2.67
N ASN A 194 0.21 6.31 -2.85
CA ASN A 194 -0.33 5.52 -1.73
C ASN A 194 0.70 4.54 -1.13
N ASP A 195 1.84 4.34 -1.80
CA ASP A 195 2.95 3.52 -1.35
C ASP A 195 4.01 4.32 -0.60
N ILE A 196 3.98 5.66 -0.64
CA ILE A 196 4.96 6.52 0.06
C ILE A 196 5.12 6.10 1.52
N SER A 197 4.01 5.79 2.20
CA SER A 197 4.02 5.32 3.59
C SER A 197 4.83 4.04 3.82
N LEU A 198 4.89 3.11 2.86
CA LEU A 198 5.73 1.91 2.95
C LEU A 198 7.21 2.28 3.04
N PHE A 199 7.63 3.29 2.29
CA PHE A 199 9.02 3.76 2.20
C PHE A 199 9.43 4.71 3.34
N MET A 200 8.46 5.17 4.12
CA MET A 200 8.66 5.99 5.33
C MET A 200 8.88 5.15 6.59
N VAL A 201 8.58 3.86 6.56
CA VAL A 201 8.85 2.98 7.70
C VAL A 201 10.37 2.85 7.88
N GLU A 202 10.85 3.16 9.07
CA GLU A 202 12.28 3.23 9.34
C GLU A 202 12.97 1.88 9.12
N ASN A 203 14.15 1.92 8.50
CA ASN A 203 15.04 0.78 8.27
C ASN A 203 14.49 -0.35 7.39
N LEU A 204 13.31 -0.23 6.79
CA LEU A 204 12.82 -1.20 5.82
C LEU A 204 13.50 -1.00 4.46
N ARG A 205 13.89 -2.10 3.83
CA ARG A 205 14.42 -2.04 2.45
C ARG A 205 13.25 -1.78 1.49
N GLY A 206 13.39 -0.76 0.65
CA GLY A 206 12.35 -0.36 -0.29
C GLY A 206 12.76 -0.61 -1.74
N ILE A 207 11.85 -1.14 -2.55
CA ILE A 207 12.00 -1.30 -4.00
C ILE A 207 10.95 -0.43 -4.71
N ILE A 208 11.41 0.55 -5.46
CA ILE A 208 10.57 1.39 -6.32
C ILE A 208 10.69 0.84 -7.75
N VAL A 209 9.59 0.34 -8.31
CA VAL A 209 9.61 -0.27 -9.65
C VAL A 209 9.84 0.77 -10.75
N GLY A 210 10.43 0.34 -11.87
CA GLY A 210 10.82 1.22 -12.98
C GLY A 210 9.67 1.94 -13.69
N ASN A 211 8.42 1.56 -13.45
CA ASN A 211 7.21 2.25 -13.92
C ASN A 211 6.50 3.07 -12.83
N ALA A 212 7.18 3.37 -11.72
CA ALA A 212 6.66 4.22 -10.65
C ALA A 212 6.21 5.58 -11.19
N MET A 213 5.12 6.07 -10.62
CA MET A 213 4.47 7.33 -10.92
C MET A 213 5.29 8.53 -10.41
N SER A 214 5.02 9.71 -10.96
CA SER A 214 5.79 10.93 -10.67
C SER A 214 5.77 11.28 -9.20
N GLU A 215 4.63 11.15 -8.52
CA GLU A 215 4.50 11.52 -7.11
C GLU A 215 5.42 10.71 -6.17
N LEU A 216 5.62 9.41 -6.44
CA LEU A 216 6.53 8.59 -5.66
C LEU A 216 7.99 8.90 -5.98
N ARG A 217 8.30 9.17 -7.26
CA ARG A 217 9.65 9.54 -7.71
C ARG A 217 10.10 10.88 -7.13
N GLU A 218 9.25 11.89 -7.23
CA GLU A 218 9.49 13.23 -6.68
C GLU A 218 9.64 13.16 -5.15
N TRP A 219 8.79 12.38 -4.47
CA TRP A 219 8.94 12.15 -3.04
C TRP A 219 10.28 11.50 -2.70
N HIS A 220 10.70 10.46 -3.45
CA HIS A 220 11.99 9.81 -3.24
C HIS A 220 13.17 10.76 -3.48
N GLU A 221 13.14 11.57 -4.53
CA GLU A 221 14.19 12.56 -4.82
C GLU A 221 14.33 13.59 -3.69
N ALA A 222 13.20 14.04 -3.12
CA ALA A 222 13.18 14.94 -1.97
C ALA A 222 13.60 14.27 -0.65
N ASN A 223 13.57 12.94 -0.58
CA ASN A 223 13.89 12.15 0.60
C ASN A 223 14.88 11.05 0.21
N PRO A 224 16.18 11.33 0.03
CA PRO A 224 17.16 10.30 -0.36
C PRO A 224 17.41 9.30 0.78
N SER A 225 17.61 8.02 0.45
CA SER A 225 18.09 7.01 1.40
C SER A 225 18.68 5.78 0.72
N ASP A 226 19.76 5.24 1.29
CA ASP A 226 20.49 4.07 0.77
C ASP A 226 19.75 2.75 0.98
N ILE A 227 18.69 2.73 1.80
CA ILE A 227 17.84 1.54 1.99
C ILE A 227 16.77 1.42 0.90
N ARG A 228 16.71 2.36 -0.04
CA ARG A 228 15.79 2.32 -1.18
C ARG A 228 16.52 2.09 -2.47
N TYR A 229 15.97 1.20 -3.29
CA TYR A 229 16.46 0.87 -4.61
C TYR A 229 15.41 1.24 -5.65
N ILE A 230 15.83 2.00 -6.67
CA ILE A 230 15.01 2.30 -7.84
C ILE A 230 15.39 1.33 -8.94
N SER A 231 14.47 0.44 -9.29
CA SER A 231 14.67 -0.58 -10.33
C SER A 231 14.56 0.02 -11.73
N THR A 232 15.31 -0.57 -12.66
CA THR A 232 15.14 -0.30 -14.10
C THR A 232 13.99 -1.12 -14.69
N GLY A 233 13.80 -2.34 -14.18
CA GLY A 233 12.72 -3.25 -14.49
C GLY A 233 11.37 -2.72 -13.98
N LYS A 234 10.31 -3.07 -14.71
CA LYS A 234 8.93 -2.67 -14.41
C LYS A 234 8.17 -3.80 -13.75
N TYR A 235 7.11 -3.48 -13.02
CA TYR A 235 6.23 -4.45 -12.39
C TYR A 235 7.03 -5.50 -11.58
N ALA A 236 6.63 -6.77 -11.63
CA ALA A 236 7.34 -7.87 -10.98
C ALA A 236 8.81 -8.02 -11.41
N ALA A 237 9.21 -7.60 -12.62
CA ALA A 237 10.62 -7.64 -13.02
C ALA A 237 11.47 -6.64 -12.23
N GLY A 238 10.93 -5.46 -11.93
CA GLY A 238 11.57 -4.50 -11.05
C GLY A 238 11.70 -5.00 -9.61
N ILE A 239 10.70 -5.76 -9.14
CA ILE A 239 10.77 -6.43 -7.84
C ILE A 239 11.91 -7.46 -7.82
N ILE A 240 12.00 -8.34 -8.82
CA ILE A 240 13.07 -9.35 -8.92
C ILE A 240 14.45 -8.68 -8.86
N GLU A 241 14.66 -7.62 -9.66
CA GLU A 241 15.90 -6.83 -9.68
C GLU A 241 16.25 -6.28 -8.28
N GLY A 242 15.29 -5.66 -7.60
CA GLY A 242 15.50 -5.12 -6.25
C GLY A 242 15.73 -6.19 -5.18
N LEU A 243 15.03 -7.32 -5.26
CA LEU A 243 15.24 -8.44 -4.34
C LEU A 243 16.64 -9.05 -4.50
N GLN A 244 17.15 -9.11 -5.74
CA GLN A 244 18.53 -9.53 -6.02
C GLN A 244 19.56 -8.52 -5.52
N TYR A 245 19.31 -7.23 -5.76
CA TYR A 245 20.16 -6.13 -5.27
C TYR A 245 20.36 -6.20 -3.76
N PHE A 246 19.27 -6.36 -3.00
CA PHE A 246 19.31 -6.50 -1.53
C PHE A 246 19.65 -7.92 -1.03
N ARG A 247 19.92 -8.87 -1.94
CA ARG A 247 20.27 -10.27 -1.66
C ARG A 247 19.22 -11.03 -0.85
N PHE A 248 17.93 -10.69 -1.02
CA PHE A 248 16.82 -11.51 -0.52
C PHE A 248 16.64 -12.79 -1.35
N ILE A 249 16.93 -12.71 -2.65
CA ILE A 249 16.97 -13.85 -3.57
C ILE A 249 18.30 -13.86 -4.35
N LEU A 250 18.68 -15.01 -4.90
CA LEU A 250 19.89 -15.14 -5.72
C LEU A 250 19.58 -14.84 -7.19
N PHE A 251 20.62 -14.49 -7.95
CA PHE A 251 20.57 -14.53 -9.40
C PHE A 251 20.31 -15.98 -9.84
N SER A 252 19.27 -16.15 -10.67
CA SER A 252 18.95 -17.41 -11.35
C SER A 252 19.86 -17.65 -12.53
#